data_AF-A0A127T5D1-F1
#
_entry.id   AF-A0A127T5D1-F1
#
_cell.length_a   1.000
_cell.length_b   1.000
_cell.length_c   1.000
_cell.angle_alpha   90.00
_cell.angle_beta   90.00
_cell.angle_gamma   90.00
#
_symmetry.space_group_name_H-M   'P 1'
#
loop_
_entity.id
_entity.type
_entity.pdbx_description
1 polymer ?
#
loop_
_entity_poly.entity_id
_entity_poly.type
_entity_poly.pdbx_seq_one_letter_code
_entity_poly.pdbx_strand_id
1 'polypeptide(L)' 'GRYIRQALHALPKFRDEYRNADTYAMLGSWVVGDSAAGICIREDATLITKDSSRFLPHIILD' A
#
# COMPACT_ATOMS: atom_id res chain seq x y z
N GLY A 1 -27.90 -3.93 -1.73
CA GLY A 1 -26.91 -4.65 -2.56
C GLY A 1 -26.19 -5.69 -1.72
N ARG A 2 -25.55 -6.69 -2.34
CA ARG A 2 -24.72 -7.68 -1.63
C ARG A 2 -23.38 -7.03 -1.27
N TYR A 3 -22.98 -7.08 -0.01
CA TYR A 3 -21.69 -6.56 0.47
C TYR A 3 -21.12 -7.49 1.55
N ILE A 4 -19.80 -7.46 1.70
CA ILE A 4 -19.07 -8.11 2.78
C ILE A 4 -18.62 -7.04 3.77
N ARG A 5 -18.67 -7.35 5.06
CA ARG A 5 -18.10 -6.50 6.11
C ARG A 5 -16.78 -7.08 6.57
N GLN A 6 -15.77 -6.24 6.63
CA GLN A 6 -14.46 -6.57 7.19
C GLN A 6 -14.22 -5.68 8.42
N ALA A 7 -13.54 -6.22 9.43
CA ALA A 7 -13.07 -5.40 10.55
C ALA A 7 -12.07 -4.34 10.06
N LEU A 8 -12.10 -3.16 10.68
CA LEU A 8 -11.18 -2.08 10.33
C LEU A 8 -9.76 -2.42 10.80
N HIS A 9 -8.81 -2.36 9.87
CA HIS A 9 -7.39 -2.30 10.15
C HIS A 9 -6.81 -1.17 9.30
N ALA A 10 -6.55 -0.02 9.93
CA ALA A 10 -6.15 1.19 9.21
C ALA A 10 -4.74 1.03 8.63
N LEU A 11 -4.53 1.56 7.42
CA LEU A 11 -3.21 1.63 6.82
C LEU A 11 -2.26 2.50 7.67
N PRO A 12 -0.97 2.13 7.80
CA PRO A 12 0.01 2.96 8.48
C PRO A 12 0.15 4.31 7.76
N LYS A 13 0.29 5.36 8.56
CA LYS A 13 0.43 6.75 8.10
C LYS A 13 1.88 7.19 8.21
N PHE A 14 2.44 7.68 7.11
CA PHE A 14 3.80 8.21 7.02
C PHE A 14 3.78 9.66 6.56
N ARG A 15 4.83 10.41 6.89
CA ARG A 15 5.06 11.74 6.35
C ARG A 15 5.88 11.62 5.06
N ASP A 16 5.31 12.04 3.94
CA ASP A 16 6.05 12.24 2.70
C ASP A 16 6.76 13.60 2.79
N GLU A 17 8.07 13.56 3.04
CA GLU A 17 8.89 14.77 3.18
C GLU A 17 9.01 15.56 1.86
N TYR A 18 9.08 14.86 0.72
CA TYR A 18 9.19 15.49 -0.60
C TYR A 18 7.95 16.30 -0.96
N ARG A 19 6.79 15.84 -0.51
CA ARG A 19 5.50 16.50 -0.76
C ARG A 19 4.99 17.33 0.40
N ASN A 20 5.71 17.31 1.52
CA ASN A 20 5.30 17.96 2.75
C ASN A 20 3.87 17.60 3.17
N ALA A 21 3.49 16.32 3.03
CA ALA A 21 2.13 15.86 3.25
C ALA A 21 2.12 14.48 3.90
N ASP A 22 1.07 14.18 4.66
CA ASP A 22 0.89 12.83 5.18
C ASP A 22 0.28 11.90 4.13
N THR A 23 0.64 10.62 4.19
CA THR A 23 0.18 9.60 3.25
C THR A 23 0.00 8.24 3.94
N TYR A 24 -0.81 7.37 3.35
CA TYR A 24 -1.13 6.05 3.87
C TYR A 24 -0.52 4.97 2.97
N ALA A 25 0.32 4.12 3.55
CA ALA A 25 1.06 3.11 2.81
C ALA A 25 0.37 1.74 2.84
N MET A 26 0.44 1.03 1.72
CA MET A 26 -0.05 -0.32 1.51
C MET A 26 1.05 -1.17 0.87
N LEU A 27 1.16 -2.42 1.32
CA LEU A 27 2.04 -3.41 0.72
C LEU A 27 1.25 -4.31 -0.23
N GLY A 28 1.73 -4.44 -1.47
CA GLY A 28 1.32 -5.50 -2.37
C GLY A 28 2.33 -6.65 -2.31
N SER A 29 1.86 -7.89 -2.39
CA SER A 29 2.70 -9.09 -2.50
C SER A 29 2.24 -9.90 -3.71
N TRP A 30 3.19 -10.32 -4.53
CA TRP A 30 2.93 -11.11 -5.72
C TRP A 30 3.26 -12.57 -5.47
N VAL A 31 2.38 -13.44 -5.95
CA VAL A 31 2.59 -14.90 -5.98
C VAL A 31 2.53 -15.32 -7.44
N VAL A 32 3.53 -16.09 -7.89
CA VAL A 32 3.58 -16.68 -9.24
C VAL A 32 3.56 -18.19 -9.08
N GLY A 33 2.47 -18.82 -9.54
CA GLY A 33 2.18 -20.21 -9.19
C GLY A 33 1.88 -20.33 -7.70
N ASP A 34 2.71 -21.07 -6.99
CA ASP A 34 2.65 -21.29 -5.54
C ASP A 34 3.75 -20.53 -4.76
N SER A 35 4.56 -19.73 -5.46
CA SER A 35 5.78 -19.14 -4.92
C SER A 35 5.66 -17.62 -4.81
N ALA A 36 6.11 -17.06 -3.67
CA ALA A 36 6.22 -15.61 -3.50
C ALA A 36 7.27 -15.04 -4.47
N ALA A 37 6.91 -13.99 -5.21
CA ALA A 37 7.69 -13.49 -6.33
C ALA A 37 8.11 -12.02 -6.21
N GLY A 38 7.62 -11.30 -5.19
CA GLY A 38 8.03 -9.92 -4.93
C GLY A 38 6.99 -9.13 -4.16
N ILE A 39 7.38 -7.91 -3.79
CA ILE A 39 6.50 -6.96 -3.10
C ILE A 39 6.50 -5.60 -3.83
N CYS A 40 5.52 -4.77 -3.50
CA CYS A 40 5.52 -3.36 -3.84
C CYS A 40 4.97 -2.52 -2.70
N ILE A 41 5.29 -1.22 -2.71
CA ILE A 41 4.72 -0.23 -1.79
C ILE A 41 3.87 0.74 -2.60
N ARG A 42 2.62 0.97 -2.16
CA ARG A 42 1.75 2.00 -2.72
C ARG A 42 1.28 2.98 -1.66
N GLU A 43 1.09 4.23 -2.07
CA GLU A 43 0.67 5.31 -1.18
C GLU A 43 -0.46 6.15 -1.75
N ASP A 44 -1.43 6.50 -0.90
CA ASP A 44 -2.53 7.42 -1.20
C ASP A 44 -2.65 8.51 -0.12
N ALA A 45 -3.32 9.62 -0.45
CA ALA A 45 -3.65 10.68 0.52
C ALA A 45 -4.77 10.27 1.49
N THR A 46 -5.47 9.16 1.20
CA THR A 46 -6.59 8.64 1.99
C THR A 46 -6.37 7.17 2.37
N LEU A 47 -7.17 6.64 3.29
CA LEU A 47 -7.10 5.24 3.73
C LEU A 47 -7.43 4.19 2.65
N ILE A 48 -7.97 4.61 1.49
CA ILE A 48 -8.35 3.71 0.40
C ILE A 48 -7.39 3.94 -0.77
N THR A 49 -6.60 2.91 -1.07
CA THR A 49 -5.74 2.87 -2.26
C THR A 49 -6.60 2.80 -3.53
N LYS A 50 -6.23 3.55 -4.56
CA LYS A 50 -6.92 3.72 -5.85
C LYS A 50 -5.95 3.41 -6.99
N ASP A 51 -6.42 3.40 -8.23
CA ASP A 51 -5.53 3.26 -9.39
C ASP A 51 -4.56 4.45 -9.52
N SER A 52 -4.98 5.62 -9.07
CA SER A 52 -4.15 6.83 -9.01
C SER A 52 -3.12 6.84 -7.88
N SER A 53 -3.15 5.86 -6.96
CA SER A 53 -2.15 5.80 -5.89
C SER A 53 -0.77 5.54 -6.45
N ARG A 54 0.25 6.04 -5.78
CA ARG A 54 1.62 6.02 -6.31
C ARG A 54 2.27 4.66 -6.09
N PHE A 55 3.21 4.31 -6.97
CA PHE A 55 4.20 3.28 -6.68
C PHE A 55 5.44 3.94 -6.07
N LEU A 56 5.85 3.43 -4.92
CA LEU A 56 7.02 3.93 -4.20
C LEU A 56 8.22 3.04 -4.52
N PRO A 57 9.37 3.63 -4.92
CA PRO A 57 10.59 2.87 -5.06
C PRO A 57 11.01 2.32 -3.69
N HIS A 58 11.45 1.07 -3.64
CA HIS A 58 11.89 0.42 -2.40
C HIS A 58 13.06 -0.51 -2.69
N ILE A 59 13.85 -0.78 -1.65
CA ILE A 59 14.94 -1.76 -1.64
C ILE A 59 14.80 -2.63 -0.40
N ILE A 60 15.32 -3.85 -0.47
CA ILE A 60 15.47 -4.75 0.68
C ILE A 60 16.92 -4.61 1.14
N LEU A 61 17.13 -4.39 2.44
CA LEU A 61 18.44 -4.30 3.07
C LEU A 61 18.63 -5.51 3.99
N ASP A 62 19.89 -5.92 4.17
CA ASP A 62 20.31 -7.01 5.07
C ASP A 62 20.43 -6.55 6.53
#